data_AF-A0A7J5A8T3-F1
#
_entry.id   AF-A0A7J5A8T3-F1
#
_cell.length_a   1.000
_cell.length_b   1.000
_cell.length_c   1.000
_cell.angle_alpha   90.00
_cell.angle_beta   90.00
_cell.angle_gamma   90.00
#
_symmetry.space_group_name_H-M   'P 1'
#
loop_
_entity.id
_entity.type
_entity.pdbx_description
1 polymer ?
#
loop_
_entity_poly.entity_id
_entity_poly.type
_entity_poly.pdbx_seq_one_letter_code
_entity_poly.pdbx_strand_id
1 'polypeptide(L)'
;MKNGNKLNINHFCLLSFANKIYVFGILLFFISTNSYTQVRKNISNQKNQIVERKSFFSNLKNSERNLKSDSTDSKHIENLISKVHSSIYCYSRNVKTYGEEPVCLFTNIQTLPILNDVEIKKDLIEMATLRIENQADLNYTIDLNLFSIFKSLKYIQIISTIPTTEEIITQMIRNDDSKYSVFFKIQNGDAE
;
A
#
# COMPACT_ATOMS: atom_id res chain seq x y z
N MET A 1 -97.21 -22.69 27.20
CA MET A 1 -96.47 -23.48 28.22
C MET A 1 -95.01 -23.56 27.82
N LYS A 2 -94.09 -23.19 28.74
CA LYS A 2 -92.71 -23.68 28.99
C LYS A 2 -91.90 -24.23 27.78
N ASN A 3 -90.61 -23.96 27.57
CA ASN A 3 -89.52 -23.33 28.34
C ASN A 3 -88.26 -23.40 27.45
N GLY A 4 -87.29 -22.51 27.67
CA GLY A 4 -85.86 -22.88 27.51
C GLY A 4 -85.09 -22.30 26.32
N ASN A 5 -84.35 -21.23 26.59
CA ASN A 5 -83.18 -20.80 25.83
C ASN A 5 -82.11 -21.90 25.78
N LYS A 6 -81.44 -22.06 24.63
CA LYS A 6 -80.03 -22.47 24.58
C LYS A 6 -79.38 -21.98 23.28
N LEU A 7 -78.60 -20.90 23.42
CA LEU A 7 -77.53 -20.52 22.49
C LEU A 7 -76.51 -21.66 22.44
N ASN A 8 -76.15 -22.09 21.24
CA ASN A 8 -74.99 -22.97 21.02
C ASN A 8 -74.16 -22.39 19.88
N ILE A 9 -73.17 -21.59 20.25
CA ILE A 9 -72.08 -21.16 19.38
C ILE A 9 -71.03 -22.26 19.49
N ASN A 10 -70.75 -22.98 18.40
CA ASN A 10 -69.55 -23.79 18.32
C ASN A 10 -68.91 -23.68 16.93
N HIS A 11 -67.80 -22.96 16.95
CA HIS A 11 -66.55 -23.21 16.23
C HIS A 11 -66.57 -23.25 14.70
N PHE A 12 -66.34 -22.08 14.14
CA PHE A 12 -65.62 -21.90 12.88
C PHE A 12 -64.28 -22.64 12.95
N CYS A 13 -64.08 -23.60 12.05
CA CYS A 13 -62.86 -24.39 11.94
C CYS A 13 -61.76 -23.54 11.26
N LEU A 14 -61.06 -22.73 12.07
CA LEU A 14 -59.87 -21.98 11.67
C LEU A 14 -58.61 -22.80 12.00
N LEU A 15 -58.39 -23.90 11.30
CA LEU A 15 -57.17 -24.72 11.47
C LEU A 15 -56.70 -25.27 10.12
N SER A 16 -56.26 -24.37 9.23
CA SER A 16 -55.43 -24.75 8.08
C SER A 16 -54.61 -23.57 7.53
N PHE A 17 -54.07 -22.70 8.39
CA PHE A 17 -53.13 -21.66 7.93
C PHE A 17 -51.84 -21.56 8.75
N ALA A 18 -51.73 -22.27 9.88
CA ALA A 18 -50.54 -22.18 10.73
C ALA A 18 -49.27 -22.76 10.06
N ASN A 19 -49.38 -23.84 9.28
CA ASN A 19 -48.19 -24.55 8.78
C ASN A 19 -47.60 -23.98 7.46
N LYS A 20 -48.31 -23.09 6.76
CA LYS A 20 -47.80 -22.47 5.51
C LYS A 20 -47.13 -21.11 5.74
N ILE A 21 -47.37 -20.47 6.90
CA ILE A 21 -46.75 -19.19 7.26
C ILE A 21 -45.29 -19.39 7.69
N TYR A 22 -44.96 -20.50 8.37
CA TYR A 22 -43.58 -20.80 8.77
C TYR A 22 -42.65 -21.04 7.57
N VAL A 23 -43.14 -21.67 6.50
CA VAL A 23 -42.33 -21.91 5.30
C VAL A 23 -42.05 -20.60 4.54
N PHE A 24 -43.00 -19.66 4.55
CA PHE A 24 -42.80 -18.34 3.93
C PHE A 24 -41.89 -17.43 4.78
N GLY A 25 -41.95 -17.53 6.11
CA GLY A 25 -41.09 -16.79 7.03
C GLY A 25 -39.61 -17.20 6.98
N ILE A 26 -39.32 -18.49 6.73
CA ILE A 26 -37.94 -18.98 6.60
C ILE A 26 -37.31 -18.57 5.26
N LEU A 27 -38.12 -18.43 4.19
CA LEU A 27 -37.63 -18.00 2.87
C LEU A 27 -37.24 -16.50 2.85
N LEU A 28 -37.92 -15.65 3.63
CA LEU A 28 -37.60 -14.22 3.75
C LEU A 28 -36.37 -13.94 4.64
N PHE A 29 -35.98 -14.88 5.51
CA PHE A 29 -34.81 -14.73 6.38
C PHE A 29 -33.48 -14.98 5.64
N PHE A 30 -33.51 -15.61 4.46
CA PHE A 30 -32.32 -15.83 3.63
C PHE A 30 -31.95 -14.66 2.72
N ILE A 31 -32.80 -13.63 2.61
CA ILE A 31 -32.57 -12.49 1.70
C ILE A 31 -31.87 -11.32 2.41
N SER A 32 -31.74 -11.36 3.75
CA SER A 32 -31.19 -10.23 4.54
C SER A 32 -29.75 -10.43 5.03
N THR A 33 -29.07 -11.54 4.70
CA THR A 33 -27.63 -11.65 4.96
C THR A 33 -26.84 -10.96 3.85
N ASN A 34 -26.79 -9.63 3.98
CA ASN A 34 -25.63 -8.78 3.75
C ASN A 34 -24.53 -9.36 2.86
N SER A 35 -24.66 -9.14 1.56
CA SER A 35 -23.48 -8.89 0.75
C SER A 35 -23.32 -7.37 0.65
N TYR A 36 -22.80 -6.76 1.72
CA TYR A 36 -21.95 -5.59 1.54
C TYR A 36 -20.70 -6.08 0.81
N THR A 37 -20.82 -6.27 -0.50
CA THR A 37 -19.63 -6.37 -1.35
C THR A 37 -18.83 -5.11 -1.08
N GLN A 38 -17.65 -5.30 -0.48
CA GLN A 38 -16.69 -4.24 -0.26
C GLN A 38 -16.45 -3.55 -1.61
N VAL A 39 -16.95 -2.32 -1.76
CA VAL A 39 -16.42 -1.36 -2.72
C VAL A 39 -15.05 -0.94 -2.19
N ARG A 40 -14.09 -1.86 -2.29
CA ARG A 40 -12.66 -1.62 -2.08
C ARG A 40 -11.82 -2.20 -3.22
N LYS A 41 -12.44 -2.45 -4.37
CA LYS A 41 -11.74 -2.61 -5.65
C LYS A 41 -11.65 -1.23 -6.29
N ASN A 42 -10.52 -0.55 -6.06
CA ASN A 42 -9.85 0.37 -6.99
C ASN A 42 -8.68 1.14 -6.34
N ILE A 43 -8.51 1.11 -5.02
CA ILE A 43 -7.36 1.77 -4.35
C ILE A 43 -6.19 0.80 -4.11
N SER A 44 -6.47 -0.51 -3.98
CA SER A 44 -5.42 -1.52 -3.75
C SER A 44 -4.64 -1.90 -5.01
N ASN A 45 -5.18 -1.71 -6.22
CA ASN A 45 -4.53 -2.15 -7.46
C ASN A 45 -3.44 -1.18 -7.97
N GLN A 46 -3.35 0.03 -7.42
CA GLN A 46 -2.30 1.00 -7.76
C GLN A 46 -1.20 1.11 -6.71
N LYS A 47 -1.36 0.50 -5.53
CA LYS A 47 -0.35 0.58 -4.47
C LYS A 47 0.93 -0.18 -4.82
N ASN A 48 0.86 -1.16 -5.73
CA ASN A 48 1.94 -2.10 -6.02
C ASN A 48 2.51 -1.95 -7.43
N GLN A 49 2.04 -0.95 -8.19
CA GLN A 49 2.65 -0.69 -9.48
C GLN A 49 3.87 0.21 -9.25
N ILE A 50 5.05 -0.34 -9.51
CA ILE A 50 6.28 0.44 -9.59
C ILE A 50 6.16 1.34 -10.82
N VAL A 51 6.13 2.65 -10.60
CA VAL A 51 5.95 3.65 -11.66
C VAL A 51 7.03 4.71 -11.61
N GLU A 52 7.18 5.45 -12.71
CA GLU A 52 8.06 6.62 -12.75
C GLU A 52 7.63 7.65 -11.69
N ARG A 53 8.60 8.34 -11.10
CA ARG A 53 8.43 9.36 -10.06
C ARG A 53 7.36 10.38 -10.43
N LYS A 54 7.38 10.92 -11.66
CA LYS A 54 6.38 11.92 -12.10
C LYS A 54 4.96 11.36 -12.03
N SER A 55 4.75 10.15 -12.53
CA SER A 55 3.49 9.42 -12.46
C SER A 55 3.09 9.10 -11.02
N PHE A 56 4.05 8.68 -10.19
CA PHE A 56 3.84 8.43 -8.76
C PHE A 56 3.29 9.67 -8.03
N PHE A 57 3.95 10.82 -8.20
CA PHE A 57 3.51 12.09 -7.60
C PHE A 57 2.17 12.58 -8.16
N SER A 58 1.93 12.41 -9.47
CA SER A 58 0.63 12.72 -10.09
C SER A 58 -0.49 11.90 -9.44
N ASN A 59 -0.29 10.59 -9.28
CA ASN A 59 -1.25 9.69 -8.65
C ASN A 59 -1.52 10.08 -7.18
N LEU A 60 -0.48 10.38 -6.41
CA LEU A 60 -0.63 10.84 -5.03
C LEU A 60 -1.44 12.13 -4.96
N LYS A 61 -1.03 13.17 -5.69
CA LYS A 61 -1.75 14.46 -5.72
C LYS A 61 -3.20 14.28 -6.15
N ASN A 62 -3.47 13.37 -7.08
CA ASN A 62 -4.81 13.04 -7.53
C ASN A 62 -5.66 12.37 -6.45
N SER A 63 -5.06 11.46 -5.66
CA SER A 63 -5.73 10.81 -4.54
C SER A 63 -6.02 11.76 -3.37
N GLU A 64 -5.20 12.81 -3.24
CA GLU A 64 -5.25 13.76 -2.13
C GLU A 64 -6.07 15.02 -2.43
N ARG A 65 -6.60 15.21 -3.65
CA ARG A 65 -7.26 16.47 -4.08
C ARG A 65 -8.37 16.97 -3.15
N ASN A 66 -9.04 16.05 -2.45
CA ASN A 66 -10.16 16.39 -1.56
C ASN A 66 -9.75 16.47 -0.08
N LEU A 67 -8.47 16.23 0.25
CA LEU A 67 -7.96 16.36 1.61
C LEU A 67 -7.73 17.83 1.93
N LYS A 68 -8.44 18.34 2.94
CA LYS A 68 -8.22 19.68 3.50
C LYS A 68 -7.11 19.65 4.55
N SER A 69 -5.92 19.16 4.17
CA SER A 69 -4.76 19.07 5.05
C SER A 69 -3.54 19.69 4.40
N ASP A 70 -2.78 20.44 5.18
CA ASP A 70 -1.47 20.96 4.74
C ASP A 70 -0.39 19.88 4.73
N SER A 71 -0.59 18.77 5.44
CA SER A 71 0.32 17.62 5.50
C SER A 71 -0.21 16.48 4.61
N THR A 72 0.17 16.50 3.34
CA THR A 72 -0.12 15.41 2.39
C THR A 72 1.11 14.52 2.20
N ASP A 73 0.92 13.26 1.84
CA ASP A 73 2.03 12.34 1.56
C ASP A 73 2.83 12.84 0.35
N SER A 74 2.16 13.40 -0.67
CA SER A 74 2.86 14.04 -1.79
C SER A 74 3.83 15.15 -1.33
N LYS A 75 3.41 16.05 -0.45
CA LYS A 75 4.29 17.10 0.08
C LYS A 75 5.39 16.54 0.98
N HIS A 76 5.09 15.52 1.78
CA HIS A 76 6.07 14.86 2.65
C HIS A 76 7.20 14.21 1.85
N ILE A 77 6.85 13.41 0.84
CA ILE A 77 7.84 12.73 -0.01
C ILE A 77 8.62 13.75 -0.84
N GLU A 78 7.96 14.80 -1.34
CA GLU A 78 8.63 15.91 -2.04
C GLU A 78 9.67 16.58 -1.12
N ASN A 79 9.35 16.80 0.15
CA ASN A 79 10.30 17.31 1.14
C ASN A 79 11.46 16.33 1.36
N LEU A 80 11.20 15.02 1.52
CA LEU A 80 12.24 14.00 1.72
C LEU A 80 13.24 13.94 0.55
N ILE A 81 12.79 14.25 -0.67
CA ILE A 81 13.63 14.25 -1.88
C ILE A 81 14.37 15.58 -2.08
N SER A 82 13.68 16.71 -1.87
CA SER A 82 14.17 18.03 -2.32
C SER A 82 14.90 18.84 -1.24
N LYS A 83 14.63 18.58 0.04
CA LYS A 83 15.24 19.32 1.15
C LYS A 83 16.42 18.56 1.74
N VAL A 84 17.30 19.31 2.40
CA VAL A 84 18.40 18.74 3.17
C VAL A 84 17.82 18.12 4.45
N HIS A 85 18.08 16.84 4.64
CA HIS A 85 17.72 16.07 5.84
C HIS A 85 18.94 15.43 6.46
N SER A 86 18.85 15.12 7.76
CA SER A 86 19.76 14.19 8.39
C SER A 86 19.72 12.86 7.62
N SER A 87 20.88 12.35 7.21
CA SER A 87 20.99 11.31 6.19
C SER A 87 22.17 10.39 6.42
N ILE A 88 22.04 9.14 5.97
CA ILE A 88 23.12 8.15 5.92
C ILE A 88 23.47 7.90 4.47
N TYR A 89 24.75 7.95 4.14
CA TYR A 89 25.30 7.52 2.86
C TYR A 89 26.08 6.23 3.10
N CYS A 90 25.62 5.13 2.50
CA CYS A 90 26.19 3.81 2.67
C CYS A 90 26.58 3.24 1.30
N TYR A 91 27.89 3.18 1.03
CA TYR A 91 28.44 2.70 -0.24
C TYR A 91 29.64 1.78 -0.01
N SER A 92 29.56 0.53 -0.44
CA SER A 92 30.64 -0.46 -0.35
C SER A 92 31.26 -0.54 1.07
N ARG A 93 30.41 -0.68 2.10
CA ARG A 93 30.74 -0.64 3.54
C ARG A 93 31.22 0.70 4.11
N ASN A 94 31.39 1.73 3.28
CA ASN A 94 31.70 3.07 3.77
C ASN A 94 30.41 3.77 4.18
N VAL A 95 30.35 4.17 5.45
CA VAL A 95 29.22 4.87 6.04
C VAL A 95 29.61 6.30 6.35
N LYS A 96 28.79 7.25 5.90
CA LYS A 96 28.83 8.64 6.35
C LYS A 96 27.45 9.03 6.84
N THR A 97 27.37 9.50 8.08
CA THR A 97 26.13 10.00 8.69
C THR A 97 26.23 11.50 8.86
N TYR A 98 25.18 12.21 8.44
CA TYR A 98 25.05 13.65 8.57
C TYR A 98 23.80 13.96 9.39
N GLY A 99 23.96 14.77 10.45
CA GLY A 99 22.90 15.01 11.43
C GLY A 99 22.73 13.89 12.46
N GLU A 100 21.90 14.11 13.47
CA GLU A 100 21.77 13.21 14.63
C GLU A 100 20.71 12.11 14.45
N GLU A 101 19.61 12.47 13.78
CA GLU A 101 18.42 11.63 13.57
C GLU A 101 18.17 11.44 12.08
N PRO A 102 18.95 10.57 11.41
CA PRO A 102 18.83 10.42 9.97
C PRO A 102 17.50 9.77 9.57
N VAL A 103 16.81 10.41 8.62
CA VAL A 103 15.54 9.94 8.06
C VAL A 103 15.68 9.43 6.62
N CYS A 104 16.80 9.74 5.97
CA CYS A 104 17.10 9.31 4.61
C CYS A 104 18.33 8.39 4.56
N LEU A 105 18.23 7.31 3.78
CA LEU A 105 19.35 6.44 3.42
C LEU A 105 19.65 6.60 1.92
N PHE A 106 20.92 6.84 1.59
CA PHE A 106 21.43 6.85 0.23
C PHE A 106 22.40 5.69 0.04
N THR A 107 22.15 4.84 -0.96
CA THR A 107 22.96 3.67 -1.24
C THR A 107 22.91 3.31 -2.74
N ASN A 108 23.63 2.26 -3.13
CA ASN A 108 23.63 1.74 -4.49
C ASN A 108 23.37 0.22 -4.49
N ILE A 109 23.06 -0.31 -5.66
CA ILE A 109 22.62 -1.72 -5.79
C ILE A 109 23.66 -2.72 -5.30
N GLN A 110 24.95 -2.40 -5.47
CA GLN A 110 26.05 -3.26 -5.05
C GLN A 110 26.19 -3.34 -3.52
N THR A 111 25.68 -2.33 -2.81
CA THR A 111 25.71 -2.27 -1.34
C THR A 111 24.52 -2.99 -0.71
N LEU A 112 23.43 -3.25 -1.45
CA LEU A 112 22.23 -3.91 -0.89
C LEU A 112 22.51 -5.24 -0.18
N PRO A 113 23.28 -6.18 -0.75
CA PRO A 113 23.46 -7.50 -0.13
C PRO A 113 24.14 -7.43 1.26
N ILE A 114 24.92 -6.39 1.50
CA ILE A 114 25.66 -6.19 2.75
C ILE A 114 24.99 -5.18 3.69
N LEU A 115 23.88 -4.56 3.28
CA LEU A 115 23.25 -3.44 4.01
C LEU A 115 22.86 -3.82 5.45
N ASN A 116 22.46 -5.07 5.65
CA ASN A 116 22.09 -5.59 6.96
C ASN A 116 23.28 -5.70 7.92
N ASP A 117 24.48 -5.97 7.39
CA ASP A 117 25.72 -6.12 8.14
C ASP A 117 26.37 -4.79 8.51
N VAL A 118 25.89 -3.68 7.92
CA VAL A 118 26.44 -2.35 8.20
C VAL A 118 25.83 -1.80 9.49
N GLU A 119 26.69 -1.26 10.36
CA GLU A 119 26.29 -0.59 11.58
C GLU A 119 25.83 0.85 11.29
N ILE A 120 24.51 1.03 11.18
CA ILE A 120 23.85 2.31 10.94
C ILE A 120 22.59 2.44 11.80
N LYS A 121 22.15 3.68 12.08
CA LYS A 121 20.86 3.94 12.73
C LYS A 121 19.72 3.61 11.76
N LYS A 122 19.05 2.47 11.96
CA LYS A 122 18.02 1.92 11.04
C LYS A 122 16.60 2.36 11.39
N ASP A 123 16.32 2.62 12.66
CA ASP A 123 14.95 2.76 13.15
C ASP A 123 14.23 4.03 12.68
N LEU A 124 14.96 5.10 12.35
CA LEU A 124 14.39 6.39 11.95
C LEU A 124 14.33 6.60 10.42
N ILE A 125 14.93 5.70 9.64
CA ILE A 125 14.96 5.82 8.19
C ILE A 125 13.56 5.66 7.63
N GLU A 126 13.03 6.72 7.02
CA GLU A 126 11.71 6.75 6.36
C GLU A 126 11.81 6.52 4.85
N MET A 127 12.91 6.97 4.24
CA MET A 127 13.14 6.87 2.81
C MET A 127 14.52 6.30 2.48
N ALA A 128 14.56 5.31 1.59
CA ALA A 128 15.77 4.78 1.00
C ALA A 128 15.85 5.20 -0.48
N THR A 129 17.00 5.73 -0.88
CA THR A 129 17.33 6.04 -2.27
C THR A 129 18.42 5.09 -2.73
N LEU A 130 18.07 4.26 -3.72
CA LEU A 130 18.93 3.26 -4.32
C LEU A 130 19.39 3.72 -5.71
N ARG A 131 20.70 3.74 -5.94
CA ARG A 131 21.27 4.13 -7.24
C ARG A 131 21.70 2.91 -8.06
N ILE A 132 21.39 2.97 -9.36
CA ILE A 132 21.92 2.11 -10.44
C ILE A 132 22.88 3.01 -11.22
N GLU A 133 24.17 2.69 -11.18
CA GLU A 133 25.24 3.62 -11.57
C GLU A 133 25.97 3.18 -12.84
N ASN A 134 25.96 1.89 -13.16
CA ASN A 134 26.63 1.34 -14.35
C ASN A 134 25.79 0.24 -15.03
N GLN A 135 26.16 -0.16 -16.25
CA GLN A 135 25.40 -1.16 -17.03
C GLN A 135 25.29 -2.52 -16.35
N ALA A 136 26.32 -2.94 -15.60
CA ALA A 136 26.32 -4.23 -14.92
C ALA A 136 25.31 -4.25 -13.76
N ASP A 137 24.98 -3.09 -13.19
CA ASP A 137 24.00 -2.94 -12.12
C ASP A 137 22.60 -3.40 -12.52
N LEU A 138 22.23 -3.30 -13.80
CA LEU A 138 20.94 -3.75 -14.31
C LEU A 138 20.73 -5.27 -14.21
N ASN A 139 21.80 -6.04 -14.03
CA ASN A 139 21.74 -7.48 -13.85
C ASN A 139 21.53 -7.90 -12.39
N TYR A 140 21.55 -6.95 -11.45
CA TYR A 140 21.35 -7.24 -10.03
C TYR A 140 19.87 -7.33 -9.70
N THR A 141 19.58 -8.11 -8.66
CA THR A 141 18.26 -8.20 -8.05
C THR A 141 18.13 -7.18 -6.91
N ILE A 142 17.05 -6.42 -6.90
CA ILE A 142 16.62 -5.56 -5.80
C ILE A 142 15.61 -6.34 -4.98
N ASP A 143 16.10 -7.06 -3.97
CA ASP A 143 15.24 -7.78 -3.02
C ASP A 143 14.74 -6.82 -1.93
N LEU A 144 13.43 -6.54 -1.92
CA LEU A 144 12.83 -5.60 -0.97
C LEU A 144 12.82 -6.14 0.48
N ASN A 145 12.96 -7.45 0.70
CA ASN A 145 13.06 -8.02 2.04
C ASN A 145 14.33 -7.56 2.76
N LEU A 146 15.38 -7.17 2.04
CA LEU A 146 16.60 -6.61 2.63
C LEU A 146 16.33 -5.31 3.39
N PHE A 147 15.23 -4.61 3.08
CA PHE A 147 14.83 -3.40 3.80
C PHE A 147 13.97 -3.67 5.03
N SER A 148 13.68 -4.94 5.37
CA SER A 148 12.81 -5.30 6.51
C SER A 148 13.35 -4.83 7.86
N ILE A 149 14.67 -4.66 7.97
CA ILE A 149 15.37 -4.14 9.15
C ILE A 149 15.06 -2.66 9.47
N PHE A 150 14.58 -1.88 8.49
CA PHE A 150 14.23 -0.47 8.65
C PHE A 150 12.76 -0.36 9.04
N LYS A 151 12.49 -0.22 10.34
CA LYS A 151 11.11 -0.27 10.88
C LYS A 151 10.23 0.90 10.44
N SER A 152 10.82 2.08 10.24
CA SER A 152 10.10 3.29 9.83
C SER A 152 10.08 3.50 8.32
N LEU A 153 10.69 2.61 7.54
CA LEU A 153 10.81 2.77 6.10
C LEU A 153 9.45 2.63 5.41
N LYS A 154 9.09 3.67 4.66
CA LYS A 154 7.84 3.75 3.90
C LYS A 154 8.09 3.85 2.39
N TYR A 155 9.19 4.51 2.01
CA TYR A 155 9.44 4.88 0.62
C TYR A 155 10.78 4.34 0.13
N ILE A 156 10.78 3.73 -1.05
CA ILE A 156 11.99 3.32 -1.74
C ILE A 156 12.01 3.98 -3.11
N GLN A 157 13.00 4.82 -3.34
CA GLN A 157 13.25 5.46 -4.61
C GLN A 157 14.42 4.78 -5.31
N ILE A 158 14.21 4.36 -6.55
CA ILE A 158 15.28 3.86 -7.41
C ILE A 158 15.68 4.97 -8.38
N ILE A 159 16.97 5.27 -8.47
CA ILE A 159 17.52 6.24 -9.42
C ILE A 159 18.47 5.50 -10.36
N SER A 160 18.11 5.44 -11.64
CA SER A 160 19.05 5.02 -12.67
C SER A 160 19.78 6.24 -13.21
N THR A 161 21.11 6.26 -13.13
CA THR A 161 21.94 7.27 -13.81
C THR A 161 22.43 6.82 -15.17
N ILE A 162 22.01 5.65 -15.61
CA ILE A 162 22.25 5.11 -16.95
C ILE A 162 20.93 4.98 -17.72
N PRO A 163 20.96 5.00 -19.06
CA PRO A 163 19.80 4.69 -19.89
C PRO A 163 19.25 3.30 -19.57
N THR A 164 17.94 3.21 -19.34
CA THR A 164 17.22 1.96 -19.07
C THR A 164 15.72 2.14 -19.37
N THR A 165 14.91 1.14 -19.08
CA THR A 165 13.44 1.19 -19.23
C THR A 165 12.73 0.85 -17.92
N GLU A 166 11.47 1.26 -17.82
CA GLU A 166 10.58 0.86 -16.72
C GLU A 166 10.48 -0.66 -16.58
N GLU A 167 10.42 -1.38 -17.70
CA GLU A 167 10.33 -2.83 -17.72
C GLU A 167 11.56 -3.47 -17.08
N ILE A 168 12.77 -3.01 -17.44
CA ILE A 168 14.02 -3.52 -16.86
C ILE A 168 14.05 -3.26 -15.35
N ILE A 169 13.75 -2.03 -14.91
CA ILE A 169 13.74 -1.68 -13.48
C ILE A 169 12.73 -2.55 -12.71
N THR A 170 11.53 -2.74 -13.26
CA THR A 170 10.49 -3.57 -12.63
C THR A 170 10.92 -5.02 -12.52
N GLN A 171 11.61 -5.57 -13.53
CA GLN A 171 12.12 -6.94 -13.53
C GLN A 171 13.24 -7.18 -12.51
N MET A 172 13.97 -6.14 -12.11
CA MET A 172 15.00 -6.22 -11.06
C MET A 172 14.39 -6.42 -9.67
N ILE A 173 13.15 -5.98 -9.44
CA ILE A 173 12.53 -5.95 -8.11
C ILE A 173 11.95 -7.32 -7.76
N ARG A 174 12.24 -7.79 -6.54
CA ARG A 174 11.72 -9.05 -5.97
C ARG A 174 11.12 -8.81 -4.59
N ASN A 175 10.23 -9.73 -4.20
CA ASN A 175 9.57 -9.73 -2.90
C ASN A 175 8.82 -8.42 -2.60
N ASP A 176 8.14 -7.86 -3.60
CA ASP A 176 7.22 -6.74 -3.41
C ASP A 176 5.91 -7.22 -2.76
N ASP A 177 5.86 -7.10 -1.44
CA ASP A 177 4.72 -7.43 -0.59
C ASP A 177 3.83 -6.21 -0.28
N SER A 178 3.98 -5.11 -1.02
CA SER A 178 3.22 -3.85 -0.82
C SER A 178 3.52 -3.11 0.50
N LYS A 179 4.55 -3.53 1.24
CA LYS A 179 4.97 -2.86 2.49
C LYS A 179 5.53 -1.47 2.23
N TYR A 180 6.22 -1.31 1.11
CA TYR A 180 6.87 -0.06 0.72
C TYR A 180 6.19 0.53 -0.52
N SER A 181 6.17 1.86 -0.62
CA SER A 181 5.88 2.55 -1.88
C SER A 181 7.17 2.67 -2.68
N VAL A 182 7.23 1.97 -3.80
CA VAL A 182 8.41 1.91 -4.68
C VAL A 182 8.15 2.70 -5.95
N PHE A 183 9.10 3.57 -6.32
CA PHE A 183 9.02 4.37 -7.53
C PHE A 183 10.43 4.66 -8.06
N PHE A 184 10.54 4.97 -9.35
CA PHE A 184 11.85 5.16 -9.98
C PHE A 184 12.00 6.49 -10.71
N LYS A 185 13.24 6.91 -10.93
CA LYS A 185 13.60 7.99 -11.87
C LYS A 185 14.76 7.51 -12.73
N ILE A 186 14.62 7.68 -14.04
CA ILE A 186 15.72 7.53 -14.98
C ILE A 186 16.28 8.93 -15.22
N GLN A 187 17.51 9.19 -14.77
CA GLN A 187 18.23 10.41 -15.12
C GLN A 187 18.74 10.25 -16.54
N ASN A 188 18.00 10.82 -17.48
CA ASN A 188 18.55 11.10 -18.79
C ASN A 188 19.47 12.32 -18.63
N GLY A 189 20.57 12.40 -19.37
CA GLY A 189 21.59 13.46 -19.25
C GLY A 189 21.09 14.88 -19.50
N ASP A 190 19.82 15.04 -19.85
CA ASP A 190 19.14 16.33 -19.92
C ASP A 190 18.53 16.63 -18.55
N ALA A 191 19.02 17.71 -17.94
CA ALA A 191 18.55 18.22 -16.65
C ALA A 191 17.00 18.27 -16.58
N GLU A 192 16.46 17.89 -15.42
CA GLU A 192 15.06 18.14 -15.05
C GLU A 192 14.77 19.65 -14.95
#